data_AF-A0A4R4V5F5-F1
#
_entry.id   AF-A0A4R4V5F5-F1
#
_cell.length_a   1.000
_cell.length_b   1.000
_cell.length_c   1.000
_cell.angle_alpha   90.00
_cell.angle_beta   90.00
_cell.angle_gamma   90.00
#
_symmetry.space_group_name_H-M   'P 1'
#
loop_
_entity.id
_entity.type
_entity.pdbx_description
1 polymer ?
#
loop_
_entity_poly.entity_id
_entity_poly.type
_entity_poly.pdbx_seq_one_letter_code
_entity_poly.pdbx_strand_id
1 'polypeptide(L)' 'MAEIDKRIAVLVSWSKTRDRKRRTKPGRDAFLARFEREVDPEGVLPAEERRERAELAKRAYMLRLAKRSAQVRKKG' A
#
# COMPACT_ATOMS: atom_id res chain seq x y z
N MET A 1 -1.15 -14.77 -28.71
CA MET A 1 -1.13 -13.35 -29.16
C MET A 1 -1.66 -12.42 -28.06
N ALA A 2 -2.89 -12.59 -27.56
CA ALA A 2 -3.49 -11.73 -26.52
C ALA A 2 -2.65 -11.48 -25.24
N GLU A 3 -1.83 -12.44 -24.78
CA GLU A 3 -0.97 -12.24 -23.61
C GLU A 3 0.24 -11.32 -23.90
N ILE A 4 0.78 -11.40 -25.12
CA ILE A 4 1.86 -10.51 -25.57
C ILE A 4 1.31 -9.09 -25.73
N ASP A 5 0.10 -8.94 -26.27
CA ASP A 5 -0.56 -7.65 -26.45
C ASP A 5 -0.83 -6.94 -25.11
N LYS A 6 -1.26 -7.69 -24.08
CA LYS A 6 -1.41 -7.16 -22.72
C LYS A 6 -0.09 -6.64 -22.14
N ARG A 7 1.00 -7.40 -22.32
CA ARG A 7 2.33 -6.98 -21.86
C ARG A 7 2.80 -5.72 -22.57
N ILE A 8 2.62 -5.64 -23.89
CA ILE A 8 2.92 -4.44 -24.69
C ILE A 8 2.13 -3.24 -24.17
N ALA A 9 0.82 -3.39 -23.95
CA ALA A 9 -0.04 -2.33 -23.45
C ALA A 9 0.40 -1.80 -22.07
N VAL A 10 0.77 -2.70 -21.15
CA VAL A 10 1.29 -2.33 -19.82
C VAL A 10 2.60 -1.54 -19.94
N LEU A 11 3.56 -2.03 -20.74
CA LEU A 11 4.85 -1.37 -20.94
C LEU A 11 4.69 0.02 -21.57
N VAL A 12 3.82 0.15 -22.58
CA VAL A 12 3.49 1.44 -23.21
C VAL A 12 2.83 2.41 -22.23
N SER A 13 1.91 1.92 -21.39
CA SER A 13 1.30 2.76 -20.35
C SER A 13 2.33 3.28 -19.34
N TRP A 14 3.30 2.44 -18.96
CA TRP A 14 4.35 2.82 -18.02
C TRP A 14 5.40 3.74 -18.65
N SER A 15 5.72 3.58 -19.94
CA SER A 15 6.65 4.49 -20.64
C SER A 15 6.12 5.92 -20.71
N LYS A 16 4.80 6.10 -20.80
CA LYS A 16 4.12 7.40 -20.79
C LYS A 16 3.92 8.00 -19.39
N THR A 17 4.14 7.20 -18.33
CA THR A 17 3.91 7.65 -16.95
C THR A 17 5.13 8.41 -16.44
N ARG A 18 5.06 9.75 -16.43
CA ARG A 18 6.15 10.63 -15.95
C ARG A 18 6.39 10.51 -14.44
N ASP A 19 5.33 10.43 -13.65
CA ASP A 19 5.41 10.27 -12.19
C ASP A 19 4.68 8.99 -11.75
N ARG A 20 5.48 7.94 -11.50
CA ARG A 20 4.99 6.64 -11.05
C ARG A 20 4.39 6.68 -9.64
N LYS A 21 4.92 7.57 -8.77
CA LYS A 21 4.42 7.73 -7.40
C LYS A 21 3.04 8.38 -7.42
N ARG A 22 2.82 9.40 -8.25
CA ARG A 22 1.50 10.02 -8.43
C ARG A 22 0.47 9.05 -9.00
N ARG A 23 0.83 8.24 -10.00
CA ARG A 23 -0.09 7.25 -10.57
C ARG A 23 -0.66 6.27 -9.54
N THR A 24 0.14 5.91 -8.53
CA THR A 24 -0.25 4.96 -7.48
C THR A 24 -0.69 5.64 -6.18
N LYS A 25 -0.62 6.97 -6.10
CA LYS A 25 -0.94 7.75 -4.90
C LYS A 25 -2.37 7.51 -4.41
N PRO A 26 -3.43 7.53 -5.25
CA PRO A 26 -4.79 7.31 -4.76
C PRO A 26 -4.98 5.97 -4.05
N GLY A 27 -4.38 4.90 -4.59
CA GLY A 27 -4.44 3.58 -3.95
C GLY A 27 -3.64 3.52 -2.65
N ARG A 28 -2.50 4.20 -2.58
CA ARG A 28 -1.70 4.30 -1.35
C ARG A 28 -2.41 5.09 -0.27
N ASP A 29 -3.07 6.19 -0.64
CA ASP A 29 -3.82 7.03 0.28
C ASP A 29 -5.05 6.28 0.82
N ALA A 30 -5.81 5.59 -0.04
CA ALA A 30 -6.94 4.77 0.37
C ALA A 30 -6.52 3.63 1.32
N PHE A 31 -5.36 3.01 1.05
CA PHE A 31 -4.81 1.99 1.94
C PHE A 31 -4.39 2.57 3.30
N LEU A 32 -3.84 3.79 3.33
CA LEU A 32 -3.46 4.46 4.58
C LEU A 32 -4.69 4.90 5.40
N ALA A 33 -5.75 5.36 4.73
CA ALA A 33 -6.99 5.80 5.37
C ALA A 33 -7.65 4.73 6.25
N ARG A 34 -7.47 3.45 5.93
CA ARG A 34 -7.89 2.36 6.81
C ARG A 34 -7.17 2.44 8.16
N PHE A 35 -5.87 2.65 8.17
CA PHE A 35 -5.09 2.73 9.40
C PHE A 35 -5.39 4.02 10.18
N GLU A 36 -5.68 5.12 9.50
CA GLU A 36 -6.13 6.37 10.15
C GLU A 36 -7.41 6.14 10.97
N ARG A 37 -8.37 5.36 10.44
CA ARG A 37 -9.58 4.97 11.18
C ARG A 37 -9.31 3.96 12.29
N GLU A 38 -8.34 3.07 12.12
CA GLU A 38 -7.95 2.09 13.16
C GLU A 38 -7.24 2.76 14.34
N VAL A 39 -6.41 3.79 14.11
CA VAL A 39 -5.66 4.49 15.18
C VAL A 39 -6.44 5.62 15.84
N ASP A 40 -7.46 6.15 15.17
CA ASP A 40 -8.33 7.22 15.68
C ASP A 40 -9.80 7.00 15.25
N PRO A 41 -10.50 6.01 15.83
CA PRO A 41 -11.90 5.74 15.49
C PRO A 41 -12.84 6.92 15.76
N GLU A 42 -12.57 7.65 16.84
CA GLU A 42 -13.37 8.78 17.31
C GLU A 42 -12.99 10.12 16.66
N GLY A 43 -11.91 10.14 15.86
CA GLY A 43 -11.48 11.35 15.14
C GLY A 43 -10.92 12.46 16.03
N VAL A 44 -10.48 12.15 17.25
CA VAL A 44 -10.09 13.14 18.26
C VAL A 44 -8.67 13.67 18.08
N LEU A 45 -7.82 12.96 17.33
CA LEU A 45 -6.42 13.34 17.17
C LEU A 45 -6.23 14.45 16.13
N PRO A 46 -5.18 15.28 16.28
CA PRO A 46 -4.71 16.16 15.21
C PRO A 46 -4.39 15.36 13.94
N ALA A 47 -4.61 15.95 12.76
CA ALA A 47 -4.42 15.27 11.49
C ALA A 47 -3.00 14.73 11.28
N GLU A 48 -1.97 15.49 11.66
CA GLU A 48 -0.57 15.07 11.56
C GLU A 48 -0.28 13.88 12.49
N GLU A 49 -0.73 13.95 13.74
CA GLU A 49 -0.52 12.86 14.71
C GLU A 49 -1.27 11.59 14.30
N ARG A 50 -2.52 11.71 13.82
CA ARG A 50 -3.28 10.58 13.26
C ARG A 50 -2.51 9.94 12.12
N ARG A 51 -1.93 10.74 11.23
CA ARG A 51 -1.18 10.25 10.08
C ARG A 51 0.11 9.54 10.48
N GLU A 52 0.87 10.10 11.43
CA GLU A 52 2.07 9.45 11.97
C GLU A 52 1.73 8.10 12.62
N ARG A 53 0.68 8.06 13.45
CA ARG A 53 0.19 6.81 14.05
C ARG A 53 -0.27 5.81 12.99
N ALA A 54 -0.97 6.27 11.95
CA ALA A 54 -1.39 5.42 10.84
C ALA A 54 -0.20 4.83 10.06
N GLU A 55 0.87 5.60 9.86
CA GLU A 55 2.10 5.10 9.24
C GLU A 55 2.79 4.03 10.09
N LEU A 56 2.84 4.22 11.41
CA LEU A 56 3.37 3.23 12.34
C LEU A 56 2.52 1.95 12.34
N ALA A 57 1.19 2.08 12.38
CA ALA A 57 0.25 0.95 12.28
C ALA A 57 0.43 0.18 10.97
N LYS A 58 0.57 0.89 9.84
CA LYS A 58 0.88 0.29 8.55
C LYS A 58 2.20 -0.48 8.56
N ARG A 59 3.26 0.06 9.16
CA ARG A 59 4.56 -0.63 9.28
C ARG A 59 4.41 -1.93 10.09
N ALA A 60 3.72 -1.87 11.23
CA ALA A 60 3.45 -3.04 12.06
C ALA A 60 2.64 -4.11 11.30
N TYR A 61 1.62 -3.71 10.53
CA TYR A 61 0.84 -4.62 9.68
C TYR A 61 1.72 -5.37 8.68
N MET A 62 2.60 -4.66 7.96
CA MET A 62 3.51 -5.27 6.99
C MET A 62 4.49 -6.24 7.64
N LEU A 63 5.02 -5.91 8.83
CA LEU A 63 5.89 -6.80 9.59
C LEU A 63 5.18 -8.08 10.03
N ARG A 64 3.91 -7.99 10.47
CA ARG A 64 3.09 -9.17 10.79
C ARG A 64 2.87 -10.05 9.56
N LEU A 65 2.59 -9.46 8.40
CA LEU A 65 2.43 -10.19 7.14
C LEU A 65 3.74 -10.90 6.74
N ALA A 66 4.87 -10.20 6.83
CA ALA A 66 6.19 -10.78 6.55
C ALA A 66 6.53 -11.93 7.50
N LYS A 67 6.27 -11.77 8.81
CA LYS A 67 6.45 -12.83 9.82
C LYS A 67 5.64 -14.06 9.46
N ARG A 68 4.35 -13.90 9.15
CA ARG A 68 3.48 -15.01 8.74
C ARG A 68 3.98 -15.70 7.47
N SER A 69 4.40 -14.91 6.49
CA SER A 69 4.96 -15.42 5.24
C SER A 69 6.22 -16.25 5.45
N ALA A 70 7.13 -15.79 6.32
CA ALA A 70 8.35 -16.52 6.68
C ALA A 70 8.04 -17.82 7.45
N GLN A 71 7.07 -17.80 8.36
CA GLN A 71 6.64 -19.00 9.10
C GLN A 71 6.10 -20.08 8.17
N VAL A 72 5.34 -19.73 7.13
CA VAL A 72 4.84 -20.69 6.14
C VAL A 72 5.98 -21.26 5.32
N ARG A 73 6.90 -20.43 4.82
CA ARG A 73 8.08 -20.88 4.05
C ARG A 73 9.03 -21.77 4.84
N LYS A 74 9.10 -21.62 6.17
CA LYS A 74 9.94 -22.48 7.02
C LYS A 74 9.33 -23.88 7.23
N LYS A 75 8.02 -24.03 7.03
CA LYS A 75 7.29 -25.28 7.27
C LYS A 75 7.19 -26.20 6.05
N GLY A 76 7.35 -25.64 4.85
CA GLY A 76 7.42 -26.41 3.59
C GLY A 76 8.86 -26.67 3.23
#